data_AF-A0AAU1KEC9-F1
#
_entry.id   AF-A0AAU1KEC9-F1
#
_cell.length_a   1.000
_cell.length_b   1.000
_cell.length_c   1.000
_cell.angle_alpha   90.00
_cell.angle_beta   90.00
_cell.angle_gamma   90.00
#
_symmetry.space_group_name_H-M   'P 1'
#
loop_
_entity.id
_entity.type
_entity.pdbx_description
1 polymer ?
#
loop_
_entity_poly.entity_id
_entity_poly.type
_entity_poly.pdbx_seq_one_letter_code
_entity_poly.pdbx_strand_id
1 'polypeptide(L)'
;MTSTDPADILRAPSITEDEIAELLALRGKTARVSDAFLVRLAAHLAKAEAEGVINPARHFAEYLGVQRPAVLVYMRIIRNRSRSLGLTRH
;
A
#
# COMPACT_ATOMS: atom_id res chain seq x y z
N MET A 1 5.36 -30.67 8.59
CA MET A 1 5.51 -30.26 7.18
C MET A 1 4.40 -29.27 6.90
N THR A 2 4.71 -27.98 6.90
CA THR A 2 3.75 -26.91 6.59
C THR A 2 3.43 -26.97 5.11
N SER A 3 2.23 -27.42 4.78
CA SER A 3 1.66 -27.29 3.43
C SER A 3 1.42 -25.80 3.17
N THR A 4 2.44 -25.13 2.64
CA THR A 4 2.28 -23.82 2.03
C THR A 4 1.69 -24.09 0.65
N ASP A 5 0.38 -23.86 0.51
CA ASP A 5 -0.30 -23.94 -0.78
C ASP A 5 0.37 -22.93 -1.73
N PRO A 6 0.95 -23.36 -2.86
CA PRO A 6 1.65 -22.46 -3.77
C PRO A 6 0.71 -21.43 -4.39
N ALA A 7 -0.62 -21.62 -4.33
CA ALA A 7 -1.58 -20.65 -4.83
C ALA A 7 -1.72 -19.39 -3.94
N ASP A 8 -1.40 -19.48 -2.65
CA ASP A 8 -1.51 -18.36 -1.70
C ASP A 8 -0.28 -17.42 -1.74
N ILE A 9 0.85 -17.92 -2.27
CA ILE A 9 2.05 -17.10 -2.53
C ILE A 9 1.86 -16.19 -3.76
N LEU A 10 0.93 -16.53 -4.67
CA LEU A 10 0.96 -16.06 -6.05
C LEU A 10 0.45 -14.63 -6.31
N ARG A 11 0.05 -13.83 -5.31
CA ARG A 11 -0.43 -12.47 -5.55
C ARG A 11 -0.09 -11.45 -4.47
N ALA A 12 1.01 -11.64 -3.73
CA ALA A 12 1.51 -10.56 -2.89
C ALA A 12 2.08 -9.42 -3.77
N PRO A 13 1.98 -8.15 -3.36
CA PRO A 13 2.68 -7.05 -4.03
C PRO A 13 4.17 -7.33 -4.14
N SER A 14 4.75 -7.08 -5.32
CA SER A 14 6.20 -7.12 -5.49
C SER A 14 6.82 -5.86 -4.86
N ILE A 15 7.06 -5.93 -3.55
CA ILE A 15 7.71 -4.88 -2.77
C ILE A 15 8.93 -5.46 -2.03
N THR A 16 10.05 -4.76 -2.11
CA THR A 16 11.31 -5.12 -1.46
C THR A 16 11.34 -4.68 0.00
N GLU A 17 12.23 -5.26 0.80
CA GLU A 17 12.42 -4.85 2.20
C GLU A 17 12.84 -3.38 2.32
N ASP A 18 13.66 -2.87 1.40
CA ASP A 18 14.07 -1.47 1.36
C ASP A 18 12.89 -0.52 1.08
N GLU A 19 11.98 -0.90 0.18
CA GLU A 19 10.76 -0.13 -0.10
C GLU A 19 9.80 -0.14 1.09
N ILE A 20 9.71 -1.26 1.82
CA ILE A 20 8.94 -1.33 3.09
C ILE A 20 9.58 -0.41 4.14
N ALA A 21 10.91 -0.46 4.29
CA ALA A 21 11.63 0.39 5.24
C ALA A 21 11.45 1.87 4.90
N GLU A 22 11.48 2.24 3.62
CA GLU A 22 11.19 3.58 3.15
C GLU A 22 9.77 4.03 3.53
N LEU A 23 8.76 3.18 3.27
CA LEU A 23 7.37 3.47 3.64
C LEU A 23 7.21 3.67 5.15
N LEU A 24 7.84 2.83 5.96
CA LEU A 24 7.83 2.94 7.41
C LEU A 24 8.53 4.23 7.88
N ALA A 25 9.64 4.60 7.27
CA ALA A 25 10.36 5.84 7.56
C ALA A 25 9.53 7.08 7.21
N LEU A 26 8.89 7.08 6.02
CA LEU A 26 8.05 8.19 5.54
C LEU A 26 6.77 8.38 6.34
N ARG A 27 6.18 7.29 6.85
CA ARG A 27 5.04 7.36 7.77
C ARG A 27 5.40 8.14 9.03
N GLY A 28 6.65 8.05 9.46
CA GLY A 28 7.17 8.73 10.65
C GLY A 28 6.56 8.22 11.95
N LYS A 29 6.96 8.83 13.08
CA LYS A 29 6.44 8.53 14.42
C LYS A 29 5.19 9.35 14.79
N THR A 30 4.79 10.30 13.95
CA THR A 30 3.69 11.23 14.23
C THR A 30 2.34 10.61 13.90
N ALA A 31 1.31 10.97 14.67
CA ALA A 31 -0.07 10.48 14.48
C ALA A 31 -0.68 10.84 13.10
N ARG A 32 -0.10 11.82 12.39
CA ARG A 32 -0.55 12.29 11.08
C ARG A 32 0.30 11.67 9.98
N VAL A 33 -0.34 11.04 9.00
CA VAL A 33 0.33 10.53 7.80
C VAL A 33 0.86 11.68 6.94
N SER A 34 2.11 11.56 6.51
CA SER A 34 2.75 12.55 5.66
C SER A 34 2.29 12.44 4.21
N ASP A 35 2.40 13.53 3.46
CA ASP A 35 2.07 13.54 2.03
C ASP A 35 3.03 12.65 1.24
N ALA A 36 4.32 12.66 1.61
CA ALA A 36 5.33 11.81 1.02
C ALA A 36 5.00 10.32 1.19
N PHE A 37 4.56 9.91 2.39
CA PHE A 37 4.09 8.55 2.63
C PHE A 37 2.90 8.18 1.73
N LEU A 38 1.90 9.06 1.64
CA LEU A 38 0.70 8.80 0.83
C LEU A 38 1.03 8.70 -0.66
N VAL A 39 1.93 9.54 -1.17
CA VAL A 39 2.40 9.48 -2.57
C VAL A 39 3.14 8.17 -2.84
N ARG A 40 4.07 7.79 -1.95
CA ARG A 40 4.85 6.56 -2.11
C ARG A 40 3.97 5.33 -2.03
N LEU A 41 3.07 5.29 -1.03
CA LEU A 41 2.08 4.21 -0.88
C LEU A 41 1.15 4.12 -2.10
N ALA A 42 0.72 5.25 -2.67
CA ALA A 42 -0.09 5.26 -3.89
C ALA A 42 0.62 4.59 -5.07
N ALA A 43 1.92 4.82 -5.24
CA ALA A 43 2.71 4.19 -6.29
C ALA A 43 2.79 2.66 -6.11
N HIS A 44 3.02 2.18 -4.89
CA HIS A 44 3.05 0.74 -4.62
C HIS A 44 1.67 0.09 -4.75
N LEU A 45 0.60 0.79 -4.36
CA LEU A 45 -0.77 0.31 -4.57
C LEU A 45 -1.10 0.18 -6.06
N ALA A 46 -0.77 1.19 -6.86
CA ALA A 46 -1.00 1.15 -8.31
C ALA A 46 -0.19 0.04 -8.99
N LYS A 47 1.07 -0.16 -8.55
CA LYS A 47 1.91 -1.29 -9.00
C LYS A 47 1.26 -2.62 -8.64
N ALA A 48 0.81 -2.80 -7.40
CA ALA A 48 0.13 -4.02 -6.96
C ALA A 48 -1.16 -4.29 -7.75
N GLU A 49 -1.96 -3.27 -8.03
CA GLU A 49 -3.14 -3.38 -8.87
C GLU A 49 -2.79 -3.81 -10.30
N ALA A 50 -1.74 -3.23 -10.90
CA ALA A 50 -1.25 -3.60 -12.22
C ALA A 50 -0.69 -5.04 -12.27
N GLU A 51 -0.10 -5.51 -11.18
CA GLU A 51 0.36 -6.90 -10.99
C GLU A 51 -0.80 -7.88 -10.74
N GLY A 52 -2.04 -7.39 -10.63
CA GLY A 52 -3.22 -8.23 -10.40
C GLY A 52 -3.34 -8.75 -8.96
N VAL A 53 -2.68 -8.08 -8.00
CA VAL A 53 -2.73 -8.41 -6.57
C VAL A 53 -4.16 -8.42 -6.06
N ILE A 54 -4.57 -9.53 -5.46
CA ILE A 54 -5.87 -9.63 -4.82
C ILE A 54 -5.76 -9.01 -3.43
N ASN A 55 -6.62 -8.02 -3.13
CA ASN A 55 -6.70 -7.37 -1.81
C ASN A 55 -5.37 -6.72 -1.35
N PRO A 56 -4.80 -5.77 -2.11
CA PRO A 56 -3.53 -5.12 -1.76
C PRO A 56 -3.55 -4.49 -0.37
N ALA A 57 -4.70 -3.98 0.08
CA ALA A 57 -4.86 -3.39 1.40
C ALA A 57 -4.52 -4.34 2.56
N ARG A 58 -4.69 -5.66 2.39
CA ARG A 58 -4.29 -6.65 3.40
C ARG A 58 -2.76 -6.75 3.47
N HIS A 59 -2.09 -6.91 2.33
CA HIS A 59 -0.65 -7.03 2.27
C HIS A 59 0.06 -5.78 2.81
N PHE A 60 -0.38 -4.59 2.40
CA PHE A 60 0.18 -3.35 2.93
C PHE A 60 -0.11 -3.17 4.44
N ALA A 61 -1.19 -3.75 4.97
CA ALA A 61 -1.44 -3.71 6.41
C ALA A 61 -0.39 -4.54 7.18
N GLU A 62 -0.04 -5.71 6.64
CA GLU A 62 1.00 -6.57 7.18
C GLU A 62 2.38 -5.88 7.11
N TYR A 63 2.76 -5.31 5.96
CA TYR A 63 4.05 -4.60 5.80
C TYR A 63 4.18 -3.38 6.71
N LEU A 64 3.09 -2.63 6.91
CA LEU A 64 3.10 -1.42 7.71
C LEU A 64 2.89 -1.67 9.20
N GLY A 65 2.59 -2.92 9.61
CA GLY A 65 2.26 -3.25 10.99
C GLY A 65 0.99 -2.55 11.49
N VAL A 66 0.01 -2.33 10.61
CA VAL A 66 -1.25 -1.65 10.93
C VAL A 66 -2.45 -2.55 10.64
N GLN A 67 -3.63 -2.17 11.12
CA GLN A 67 -4.85 -2.87 10.73
C GLN A 67 -5.29 -2.49 9.32
N ARG A 68 -5.89 -3.44 8.59
CA ARG A 68 -6.45 -3.23 7.24
C ARG A 68 -7.33 -1.97 7.10
N PRO A 69 -8.22 -1.62 8.06
CA PRO A 69 -8.99 -0.38 7.98
C PRO A 69 -8.13 0.88 7.87
N ALA A 70 -6.94 0.93 8.48
CA ALA A 70 -6.03 2.07 8.37
C ALA A 70 -5.53 2.25 6.92
N VAL A 71 -5.17 1.14 6.25
CA VAL A 71 -4.75 1.18 4.85
C VAL A 71 -5.90 1.63 3.94
N LEU A 72 -7.12 1.16 4.18
CA LEU A 72 -8.31 1.63 3.43
C LEU A 72 -8.55 3.13 3.60
N VAL A 73 -8.29 3.68 4.79
CA VAL A 73 -8.32 5.13 5.02
C VAL A 73 -7.24 5.83 4.20
N TYR A 74 -6.02 5.31 4.16
CA TYR A 74 -4.94 5.88 3.33
C TYR A 74 -5.31 5.86 1.85
N MET A 75 -5.84 4.75 1.34
CA MET A 75 -6.34 4.63 -0.04
C MET A 75 -7.43 5.65 -0.35
N ARG A 76 -8.35 5.89 0.60
CA ARG A 76 -9.39 6.92 0.45
C ARG A 76 -8.78 8.33 0.38
N ILE A 77 -7.80 8.64 1.23
CA ILE A 77 -7.10 9.94 1.22
C ILE A 77 -6.39 10.14 -0.12
N ILE A 78 -5.63 9.12 -0.57
CA ILE A 78 -4.95 9.12 -1.87
C ILE A 78 -5.95 9.41 -3.00
N ARG A 79 -7.06 8.67 -3.05
CA ARG A 79 -8.10 8.84 -4.09
C ARG A 79 -8.72 10.23 -4.08
N ASN A 80 -9.01 10.77 -2.90
CA ASN A 80 -9.58 12.10 -2.76
C ASN A 80 -8.59 13.19 -3.22
N ARG A 81 -7.29 12.99 -2.94
CA ARG A 81 -6.24 13.91 -3.39
C ARG A 81 -6.02 13.88 -4.91
N SER A 82 -5.99 12.69 -5.51
CA SER A 82 -5.87 12.56 -6.97
C SER A 82 -7.05 13.25 -7.68
N ARG A 83 -8.25 13.18 -7.10
CA ARG A 83 -9.44 13.89 -7.59
C ARG A 83 -9.29 15.41 -7.43
N SER A 84 -8.85 15.90 -6.28
CA SER A 84 -8.71 17.35 -6.05
C SER A 84 -7.60 18.00 -6.89
N LEU A 85 -6.59 17.24 -7.28
CA LEU A 85 -5.49 17.70 -8.13
C LEU A 85 -5.80 17.61 -9.64
N GLY A 86 -7.00 17.16 -10.03
CA GLY A 86 -7.39 17.04 -11.43
C GLY A 86 -6.57 16.00 -12.22
N LEU A 87 -5.87 15.08 -11.54
CA LEU A 87 -5.00 14.08 -12.16
C LEU A 87 -5.74 12.86 -12.72
N THR A 88 -7.07 12.86 -12.72
CA THR A 88 -7.88 11.94 -13.53
C THR A 88 -7.74 12.32 -15.00
N ARG A 89 -6.70 11.81 -15.68
CA ARG A 89 -6.77 11.60 -17.12
C ARG A 89 -7.66 10.39 -17.39
N HIS A 90 -8.57 10.59 -18.34
CA HIS A 90 -9.52 9.64 -18.91
C HIS A 90 -8.88 8.31 -19.33
#